data_AF-A0A440KB95-F1
#
_entry.id   AF-A0A440KB95-F1
#
_cell.length_a   1.000
_cell.length_b   1.000
_cell.length_c   1.000
_cell.angle_alpha   90.00
_cell.angle_beta   90.00
_cell.angle_gamma   90.00
#
_symmetry.space_group_name_H-M   'P 1'
#
loop_
_entity.id
_entity.type
_entity.pdbx_description
1 polymer ?
#
loop_
_entity_poly.entity_id
_entity_poly.type
_entity_poly.pdbx_seq_one_letter_code
_entity_poly.pdbx_strand_id
1 'polypeptide(L)'
;VAEPDELRRWLVSQNPPVGLAELIVVTGGAKPEISILDSEERVPWAGHSARYATPEIYSEIKRHKTTLLFVNTRSQAELLFQELWRVNEDTLPIALHHGSLDVAQRRRVEKAMGENALRAIVATSTLDLGIDWGDVDLVVHVGAPKGASRLAQRIGRANHRMDEPSKAILIPANRFEVLECRAALDANYLGAQDTPPLVNGGLDVLAQHVLGCACGAPFLADTLFEEVRTAAPYASLDRPTFDRVVDFVATGGYALKNYERYARIRLNKDGLWRVSNPRVAQQYRLNVGTIIEVPALNVRYVRAGSKGSASRGGRVLGKIEEAFLETLTHGDTFMFAGKVLRFEGIRENECLVSNAPGSDAKVPYYGGGKFPLSTYLAEQVRIMLDDPQRWKKLPEQVADWLRFQADKSVLPKRDDLLIETFPRGNRHYLVAYPFEGRLAHQTLGMLLTRRLDRAAARPLGFVATDYALAIWSLADMGRMFRAKKPSLGELFDQDMLGDDLEAWLAGSWLLKRTFRNCALISGLIEKRHPGQEKSGRQVTVSTDLIYDVLRSHEPDHILLQATRADAATGLLDVSRLAEMLSRIQGRIVHKNLEQISPLAVPIMLEIGKMPVHGEADDTLLMDAATLVEEAMGTK
;
A
#
# COMPACT_ATOMS: atom_id res chain seq x y z
N VAL A 1 -2.51 1.91 -22.34
CA VAL A 1 -1.67 2.68 -21.40
C VAL A 1 -2.25 4.08 -21.35
N ALA A 2 -2.25 4.77 -20.21
CA ALA A 2 -2.81 6.12 -20.09
C ALA A 2 -2.01 7.12 -20.95
N GLU A 3 -0.68 7.09 -20.79
CA GLU A 3 0.29 7.88 -21.56
C GLU A 3 1.21 6.93 -22.35
N PRO A 4 0.81 6.47 -23.56
CA PRO A 4 1.60 5.50 -24.33
C PRO A 4 3.02 6.00 -24.66
N ASP A 5 3.19 7.31 -24.87
CA ASP A 5 4.47 7.91 -25.24
C ASP A 5 5.52 7.82 -24.14
N GLU A 6 5.13 7.83 -22.87
CA GLU A 6 6.07 7.58 -21.76
C GLU A 6 6.67 6.17 -21.84
N LEU A 7 5.84 5.16 -22.11
CA LEU A 7 6.30 3.78 -22.27
C LEU A 7 7.11 3.60 -23.56
N ARG A 8 6.69 4.23 -24.66
CA ARG A 8 7.44 4.20 -25.92
C ARG A 8 8.82 4.83 -25.75
N ARG A 9 8.93 5.89 -24.95
CA ARG A 9 10.19 6.53 -24.56
C ARG A 9 11.02 5.63 -23.67
N TRP A 10 10.41 4.92 -22.71
CA TRP A 10 11.12 3.97 -21.84
C TRP A 10 11.83 2.84 -22.60
N LEU A 11 11.27 2.41 -23.74
CA LEU A 11 11.76 1.25 -24.51
C LEU A 11 12.93 1.58 -25.46
N VAL A 12 13.39 2.83 -25.52
CA VAL A 12 14.39 3.30 -26.50
C VAL A 12 15.45 4.18 -25.83
N SER A 13 16.60 4.33 -26.49
CA SER A 13 17.69 5.17 -25.96
C SER A 13 17.27 6.63 -25.86
N GLN A 14 17.58 7.25 -24.72
CA GLN A 14 17.45 8.69 -24.51
C GLN A 14 18.69 9.47 -24.93
N ASN A 15 19.81 8.79 -25.21
CA ASN A 15 21.09 9.43 -25.52
C ASN A 15 21.90 8.61 -26.55
N PRO A 16 22.08 9.09 -27.79
CA PRO A 16 21.30 10.18 -28.39
C PRO A 16 19.81 9.78 -28.46
N PRO A 17 18.88 10.74 -28.44
CA PRO A 17 17.45 10.43 -28.56
C PRO A 17 17.16 9.86 -29.95
N VAL A 18 16.64 8.63 -30.01
CA VAL A 18 16.39 7.89 -31.28
C VAL A 18 14.93 7.94 -31.76
N GLY A 19 14.10 8.80 -31.17
CA GLY A 19 12.64 8.83 -31.41
C GLY A 19 11.87 7.95 -30.42
N LEU A 20 10.58 7.74 -30.64
CA LEU A 20 9.73 6.87 -29.80
C LEU A 20 9.61 5.48 -30.43
N ALA A 21 9.50 4.43 -29.60
CA ALA A 21 9.18 3.07 -30.08
C ALA A 21 7.92 3.05 -30.95
N GLU A 22 7.77 2.06 -31.84
CA GLU A 22 6.55 1.90 -32.63
C GLU A 22 5.34 1.59 -31.74
N LEU A 23 4.18 2.18 -32.04
CA LEU A 23 2.93 1.92 -31.34
C LEU A 23 1.98 1.16 -32.26
N ILE A 24 1.65 -0.07 -31.87
CA ILE A 24 0.65 -0.90 -32.56
C ILE A 24 -0.65 -0.85 -31.77
N VAL A 25 -1.71 -0.33 -32.38
CA VAL A 25 -3.06 -0.30 -31.79
C VAL A 25 -3.90 -1.38 -32.46
N VAL A 26 -4.36 -2.35 -31.68
CA VAL A 26 -5.26 -3.41 -32.15
C VAL A 26 -6.70 -2.96 -31.96
N THR A 27 -7.51 -3.03 -33.01
CA THR A 27 -8.95 -2.75 -32.97
C THR A 27 -9.76 -4.03 -32.90
N GLY A 28 -10.81 -4.05 -32.08
CA GLY A 28 -11.73 -5.19 -31.94
C GLY A 28 -11.66 -5.84 -30.55
N GLY A 29 -12.21 -7.04 -30.45
CA GLY A 29 -12.32 -7.81 -29.21
C GLY A 29 -13.72 -7.75 -28.58
N ALA A 30 -14.09 -8.81 -27.87
CA ALA A 30 -15.34 -8.84 -27.12
C ALA A 30 -15.30 -7.83 -25.97
N LYS A 31 -16.39 -7.07 -25.79
CA LYS A 31 -16.51 -6.13 -24.67
C LYS A 31 -16.68 -6.91 -23.36
N PRO A 32 -15.98 -6.55 -22.28
CA PRO A 32 -16.12 -7.25 -21.01
C PRO A 32 -17.52 -7.05 -20.42
N GLU A 33 -18.04 -8.09 -19.78
CA GLU A 33 -19.31 -8.11 -19.06
C GLU A 33 -19.03 -7.94 -17.57
N ILE A 34 -19.15 -6.70 -17.08
CA ILE A 34 -18.84 -6.36 -15.69
C ILE A 34 -20.11 -5.87 -15.00
N SER A 35 -20.40 -6.41 -13.83
CA SER A 35 -21.48 -5.97 -12.95
C SER A 35 -20.97 -5.64 -11.55
N ILE A 36 -21.77 -4.91 -10.78
CA ILE A 36 -21.60 -4.73 -9.34
C ILE A 36 -22.65 -5.61 -8.68
N LEU A 37 -22.27 -6.37 -7.65
CA LEU A 37 -23.21 -7.24 -6.96
C LEU A 37 -24.37 -6.42 -6.36
N ASP A 38 -25.59 -6.82 -6.71
CA ASP A 38 -26.81 -6.35 -6.07
C ASP A 38 -27.19 -7.37 -4.99
N SER A 39 -26.83 -7.07 -3.74
CA SER A 39 -27.04 -7.95 -2.58
C SER A 39 -28.32 -7.58 -1.86
N GLU A 40 -29.03 -8.59 -1.36
CA GLU A 40 -30.21 -8.38 -0.50
C GLU A 40 -29.82 -7.79 0.86
N GLU A 41 -28.62 -8.11 1.33
CA GLU A 41 -28.05 -7.58 2.56
C GLU A 41 -27.53 -6.15 2.37
N ARG A 42 -27.58 -5.36 3.46
CA ARG A 42 -27.11 -3.96 3.39
C ARG A 42 -25.60 -3.90 3.29
N VAL A 43 -25.10 -3.06 2.39
CA VAL A 43 -23.67 -2.77 2.27
C VAL A 43 -23.19 -2.11 3.57
N PRO A 44 -22.12 -2.62 4.21
CA PRO A 44 -21.58 -2.05 5.44
C PRO A 44 -21.20 -0.58 5.30
N TRP A 45 -21.27 0.16 6.40
CA TRP A 45 -20.85 1.56 6.44
C TRP A 45 -19.33 1.72 6.31
N ALA A 46 -18.56 0.80 6.89
CA ALA A 46 -17.11 0.84 6.96
C ALA A 46 -16.50 -0.57 6.93
N GLY A 47 -15.16 -0.61 6.88
CA GLY A 47 -14.39 -1.84 6.88
C GLY A 47 -14.05 -2.34 5.47
N HIS A 48 -13.37 -3.49 5.44
CA HIS A 48 -12.76 -4.07 4.24
C HIS A 48 -13.26 -5.50 3.98
N SER A 49 -14.30 -5.93 4.70
CA SER A 49 -14.85 -7.28 4.61
C SER A 49 -16.14 -7.25 3.79
N ALA A 50 -16.27 -8.17 2.84
CA ALA A 50 -17.50 -8.41 2.09
C ALA A 50 -18.27 -9.61 2.66
N ARG A 51 -18.21 -9.82 3.97
CA ARG A 51 -18.86 -10.98 4.63
C ARG A 51 -20.35 -11.06 4.34
N TYR A 52 -21.03 -9.92 4.24
CA TYR A 52 -22.46 -9.82 3.91
C TYR A 52 -22.81 -10.52 2.58
N ALA A 53 -21.89 -10.55 1.62
CA ALA A 53 -22.08 -11.11 0.28
C ALA A 53 -21.59 -12.56 0.14
N THR A 54 -21.18 -13.21 1.23
CA THR A 54 -20.61 -14.58 1.17
C THR A 54 -21.58 -15.59 0.52
N PRO A 55 -22.90 -15.60 0.83
CA PRO A 55 -23.84 -16.51 0.20
C PRO A 55 -23.94 -16.31 -1.33
N GLU A 56 -23.98 -15.06 -1.78
CA GLU A 56 -24.07 -14.72 -3.20
C GLU A 56 -22.77 -15.08 -3.94
N ILE A 57 -21.60 -14.82 -3.33
CA ILE A 57 -20.31 -15.27 -3.87
C ILE A 57 -20.32 -16.79 -4.06
N TYR A 58 -20.77 -17.54 -3.05
CA TYR A 58 -20.84 -18.99 -3.12
C TYR A 58 -21.80 -19.48 -4.22
N SER A 59 -22.95 -18.82 -4.37
CA SER A 59 -23.90 -19.07 -5.47
C SER A 59 -23.25 -18.87 -6.86
N GLU A 60 -22.49 -17.80 -7.03
CA GLU A 60 -21.78 -17.54 -8.29
C GLU A 60 -20.68 -18.57 -8.58
N ILE A 61 -19.96 -19.06 -7.57
CA ILE A 61 -19.02 -20.18 -7.69
C ILE A 61 -19.73 -21.48 -8.14
N LYS A 62 -20.98 -21.71 -7.71
CA LYS A 62 -21.77 -22.86 -8.16
C LYS A 62 -22.20 -22.74 -9.62
N ARG A 63 -22.49 -21.52 -10.08
CA ARG A 63 -22.97 -21.23 -11.45
C ARG A 63 -21.88 -21.31 -12.53
N HIS A 64 -20.63 -21.09 -12.16
CA HIS A 64 -19.48 -20.99 -13.08
C HIS A 64 -18.53 -22.18 -12.96
N LYS A 65 -17.75 -22.53 -13.98
CA LYS A 65 -16.82 -23.66 -13.97
C LYS A 65 -15.66 -23.45 -13.01
N THR A 66 -15.00 -22.31 -13.12
CA THR A 66 -13.84 -21.93 -12.31
C THR A 66 -13.84 -20.42 -12.07
N THR A 67 -14.03 -20.04 -10.80
CA THR A 67 -14.09 -18.63 -10.39
C THR A 67 -12.79 -18.17 -9.75
N LEU A 68 -12.24 -17.05 -10.21
CA LEU A 68 -11.07 -16.41 -9.59
C LEU A 68 -11.51 -15.22 -8.75
N LEU A 69 -11.34 -15.30 -7.43
CA LEU A 69 -11.69 -14.25 -6.49
C LEU A 69 -10.47 -13.42 -6.13
N PHE A 70 -10.40 -12.19 -6.61
CA PHE A 70 -9.35 -11.24 -6.24
C PHE A 70 -9.71 -10.46 -4.99
N VAL A 71 -8.75 -10.35 -4.08
CA VAL A 71 -8.80 -9.50 -2.89
C VAL A 71 -7.58 -8.57 -2.84
N ASN A 72 -7.70 -7.47 -2.10
CA ASN A 72 -6.65 -6.46 -2.03
C ASN A 72 -5.55 -6.78 -0.99
N THR A 73 -5.84 -7.60 0.02
CA THR A 73 -4.86 -7.94 1.07
C THR A 73 -4.85 -9.43 1.39
N ARG A 74 -3.72 -9.90 1.95
CA ARG A 74 -3.58 -11.29 2.40
C ARG A 74 -4.58 -11.62 3.53
N SER A 75 -4.79 -10.68 4.45
CA SER A 75 -5.77 -10.79 5.53
C SER A 75 -7.19 -10.97 5.01
N GLN A 76 -7.56 -10.23 3.95
CA GLN A 76 -8.86 -10.35 3.29
C GLN A 76 -9.01 -11.71 2.58
N ALA A 77 -7.91 -12.23 1.99
CA ALA A 77 -7.90 -13.55 1.35
C ALA A 77 -8.21 -14.68 2.34
N GLU A 78 -7.51 -14.67 3.48
CA GLU A 78 -7.68 -15.65 4.55
C GLU A 78 -9.09 -15.58 5.14
N LEU A 79 -9.61 -14.37 5.39
CA LEU A 79 -10.97 -14.17 5.93
C LEU A 79 -12.04 -14.66 4.95
N LEU A 80 -11.97 -14.27 3.69
CA LEU A 80 -12.93 -14.68 2.67
C LEU A 80 -12.90 -16.19 2.46
N PHE A 81 -11.71 -16.79 2.41
CA PHE A 81 -11.57 -18.24 2.28
C PHE A 81 -12.23 -18.99 3.45
N GLN A 82 -12.13 -18.48 4.67
CA GLN A 82 -12.78 -19.06 5.85
C GLN A 82 -14.29 -18.93 5.82
N GLU A 83 -14.82 -17.77 5.43
CA GLU A 83 -16.26 -17.58 5.33
C GLU A 83 -16.85 -18.46 4.22
N LEU A 84 -16.16 -18.58 3.07
CA LEU A 84 -16.53 -19.53 2.02
C LEU A 84 -16.48 -20.98 2.51
N TRP A 85 -15.43 -21.36 3.26
CA TRP A 85 -15.32 -22.69 3.83
C TRP A 85 -16.48 -23.03 4.77
N ARG A 86 -16.96 -22.06 5.56
CA ARG A 86 -18.10 -22.24 6.48
C ARG A 86 -19.41 -22.52 5.76
N VAL A 87 -19.62 -21.90 4.60
CA VAL A 87 -20.85 -22.06 3.78
C VAL A 87 -20.72 -23.12 2.68
N ASN A 88 -19.56 -23.79 2.57
CA ASN A 88 -19.26 -24.75 1.50
C ASN A 88 -19.94 -26.12 1.72
N GLU A 89 -21.27 -26.12 1.70
CA GLU A 89 -22.10 -27.32 1.92
C GLU A 89 -21.87 -28.40 0.85
N ASP A 90 -21.54 -28.02 -0.39
CA ASP A 90 -21.31 -28.94 -1.50
C ASP A 90 -19.86 -29.46 -1.56
N THR A 91 -19.00 -29.07 -0.60
CA THR A 91 -17.59 -29.44 -0.56
C THR A 91 -16.81 -29.09 -1.82
N LEU A 92 -17.15 -27.97 -2.46
CA LEU A 92 -16.47 -27.49 -3.66
C LEU A 92 -14.97 -27.33 -3.40
N PRO A 93 -14.10 -27.72 -4.35
CA PRO A 93 -12.67 -27.52 -4.23
C PRO A 93 -12.32 -26.03 -4.41
N ILE A 94 -12.25 -25.32 -3.28
CA ILE A 94 -11.85 -23.92 -3.17
C ILE A 94 -10.42 -23.87 -2.63
N ALA A 95 -9.56 -23.07 -3.25
CA ALA A 95 -8.16 -22.90 -2.83
C ALA A 95 -7.84 -21.45 -2.43
N LEU A 96 -6.79 -21.29 -1.61
CA LEU A 96 -6.23 -20.00 -1.20
C LEU A 96 -4.85 -19.82 -1.84
N HIS A 97 -4.57 -18.63 -2.38
CA HIS A 97 -3.30 -18.31 -3.03
C HIS A 97 -2.79 -16.89 -2.72
N HIS A 98 -1.70 -16.79 -1.95
CA HIS A 98 -0.98 -15.54 -1.73
C HIS A 98 0.48 -15.77 -1.35
N GLY A 99 1.32 -14.73 -1.48
CA GLY A 99 2.78 -14.83 -1.35
C GLY A 99 3.30 -15.31 0.02
N SER A 100 2.52 -15.15 1.09
CA SER A 100 2.88 -15.66 2.42
C SER A 100 2.77 -17.17 2.59
N LEU A 101 2.08 -17.89 1.68
CA LEU A 101 1.96 -19.36 1.77
C LEU A 101 3.26 -20.05 1.34
N ASP A 102 3.50 -21.22 1.92
CA ASP A 102 4.62 -22.07 1.52
C ASP A 102 4.66 -22.37 0.01
N VAL A 103 5.86 -22.44 -0.56
CA VAL A 103 6.07 -22.63 -2.00
C VAL A 103 5.45 -23.94 -2.50
N ALA A 104 5.55 -25.02 -1.71
CA ALA A 104 4.96 -26.30 -2.10
C ALA A 104 3.43 -26.28 -2.03
N GLN A 105 2.83 -25.44 -1.18
CA GLN A 105 1.39 -25.20 -1.21
C GLN A 105 0.97 -24.42 -2.45
N ARG A 106 1.68 -23.33 -2.78
CA ARG A 106 1.37 -22.53 -4.00
C ARG A 106 1.47 -23.36 -5.27
N ARG A 107 2.56 -24.12 -5.44
CA ARG A 107 2.73 -25.03 -6.59
C ARG A 107 1.63 -26.09 -6.71
N ARG A 108 1.10 -26.58 -5.58
CA ARG A 108 -0.03 -27.53 -5.59
C ARG A 108 -1.32 -26.87 -6.08
N VAL A 109 -1.58 -25.63 -5.65
CA VAL A 109 -2.74 -24.85 -6.12
C VAL A 109 -2.59 -24.52 -7.60
N GLU A 110 -1.43 -24.03 -8.04
CA GLU A 110 -1.11 -23.75 -9.44
C GLU A 110 -1.28 -24.99 -10.32
N LYS A 111 -0.81 -26.16 -9.87
CA LYS A 111 -1.01 -27.44 -10.57
C LYS A 111 -2.49 -27.82 -10.65
N ALA A 112 -3.22 -27.80 -9.53
CA ALA A 112 -4.64 -28.15 -9.51
C ALA A 112 -5.49 -27.18 -10.37
N MET A 113 -5.08 -25.91 -10.46
CA MET A 113 -5.68 -24.92 -11.34
C MET A 113 -5.44 -25.27 -12.80
N GLY A 114 -4.20 -25.61 -13.20
CA GLY A 114 -3.87 -26.06 -14.55
C GLY A 114 -4.52 -27.39 -14.96
N GLU A 115 -4.91 -28.22 -13.99
CA GLU A 115 -5.65 -29.48 -14.19
C GLU A 115 -7.19 -29.27 -14.16
N ASN A 116 -7.68 -28.03 -14.03
CA ASN A 116 -9.10 -27.69 -13.89
C ASN A 116 -9.81 -28.44 -12.74
N ALA A 117 -9.07 -28.75 -11.68
CA ALA A 117 -9.56 -29.48 -10.51
C ALA A 117 -10.18 -28.56 -9.44
N LEU A 118 -10.14 -27.24 -9.64
CA LEU A 118 -10.61 -26.23 -8.69
C LEU A 118 -11.86 -25.52 -9.21
N ARG A 119 -12.82 -25.32 -8.29
CA ARG A 119 -14.04 -24.54 -8.53
C ARG A 119 -13.82 -23.06 -8.27
N ALA A 120 -12.97 -22.74 -7.29
CA ALA A 120 -12.63 -21.37 -7.02
C ALA A 120 -11.23 -21.20 -6.43
N ILE A 121 -10.64 -20.04 -6.67
CA ILE A 121 -9.36 -19.65 -6.08
C ILE A 121 -9.53 -18.25 -5.47
N VAL A 122 -9.27 -18.12 -4.17
CA VAL A 122 -9.15 -16.83 -3.49
C VAL A 122 -7.71 -16.36 -3.54
N ALA A 123 -7.44 -15.25 -4.22
CA ALA A 123 -6.09 -14.79 -4.50
C ALA A 123 -5.87 -13.29 -4.28
N THR A 124 -4.64 -12.96 -3.91
CA THR A 124 -4.12 -11.57 -3.98
C THR A 124 -3.55 -11.30 -5.38
N SER A 125 -2.74 -10.24 -5.53
CA SER A 125 -2.05 -9.92 -6.80
C SER A 125 -1.07 -10.97 -7.30
N THR A 126 -0.84 -12.05 -6.56
CA THR A 126 -0.01 -13.19 -7.00
C THR A 126 -0.50 -13.86 -8.29
N LEU A 127 -1.77 -13.69 -8.65
CA LEU A 127 -2.35 -14.21 -9.90
C LEU A 127 -2.76 -13.07 -10.86
N ASP A 128 -2.35 -11.82 -10.61
CA ASP A 128 -2.66 -10.67 -11.48
C ASP A 128 -1.92 -10.74 -12.82
N LEU A 129 -0.70 -11.31 -12.85
CA LEU A 129 0.22 -11.27 -14.00
C LEU A 129 0.88 -12.62 -14.31
N GLY A 130 1.06 -12.90 -15.60
CA GLY A 130 2.11 -13.80 -16.10
C GLY A 130 1.74 -15.27 -16.35
N ILE A 131 0.50 -15.69 -16.10
CA ILE A 131 0.08 -17.07 -16.40
C ILE A 131 -1.31 -17.04 -17.06
N ASP A 132 -1.41 -17.65 -18.23
CA ASP A 132 -2.66 -17.88 -18.95
C ASP A 132 -3.36 -19.09 -18.33
N TRP A 133 -4.44 -18.83 -17.60
CA TRP A 133 -5.25 -19.86 -16.95
C TRP A 133 -6.51 -20.02 -17.79
N GLY A 134 -6.38 -20.75 -18.90
CA GLY A 134 -7.32 -20.74 -20.03
C GLY A 134 -8.78 -21.15 -19.77
N ASP A 135 -9.14 -21.51 -18.53
CA ASP A 135 -10.46 -22.04 -18.16
C ASP A 135 -11.15 -21.27 -17.02
N VAL A 136 -10.63 -20.11 -16.61
CA VAL A 136 -11.36 -19.21 -15.70
C VAL A 136 -12.50 -18.54 -16.46
N ASP A 137 -13.75 -18.77 -16.04
CA ASP A 137 -14.94 -18.23 -16.72
C ASP A 137 -15.61 -17.07 -15.96
N LEU A 138 -15.22 -16.84 -14.70
CA LEU A 138 -15.65 -15.68 -13.91
C LEU A 138 -14.52 -15.14 -13.04
N VAL A 139 -14.36 -13.82 -13.02
CA VAL A 139 -13.57 -13.10 -12.02
C VAL A 139 -14.49 -12.39 -11.02
N VAL A 140 -14.29 -12.62 -9.73
CA VAL A 140 -14.97 -11.85 -8.67
C VAL A 140 -13.94 -10.94 -8.02
N HIS A 141 -14.24 -9.65 -7.93
CA HIS A 141 -13.38 -8.69 -7.25
C HIS A 141 -13.99 -8.29 -5.91
N VAL A 142 -13.37 -8.72 -4.82
CA VAL A 142 -13.84 -8.45 -3.46
C VAL A 142 -13.13 -7.23 -2.87
N GLY A 143 -13.94 -6.23 -2.54
CA GLY A 143 -13.51 -4.86 -2.33
C GLY A 143 -13.31 -4.11 -3.64
N ALA A 144 -13.20 -2.79 -3.58
CA ALA A 144 -12.99 -1.98 -4.77
C ALA A 144 -11.60 -2.19 -5.41
N PRO A 145 -11.43 -2.02 -6.74
CA PRO A 145 -10.22 -2.39 -7.46
C PRO A 145 -9.02 -1.46 -7.28
N LYS A 146 -9.21 -0.29 -6.68
CA LYS A 146 -8.18 0.74 -6.44
C LYS A 146 -7.51 1.28 -7.71
N GLY A 147 -8.00 0.93 -8.89
CA GLY A 147 -7.51 1.44 -10.18
C GLY A 147 -8.15 0.75 -11.38
N ALA A 148 -8.44 1.50 -12.44
CA ALA A 148 -9.05 1.03 -13.68
C ALA A 148 -8.14 0.04 -14.44
N SER A 149 -6.85 0.35 -14.57
CA SER A 149 -5.88 -0.56 -15.21
C SER A 149 -5.73 -1.88 -14.46
N ARG A 150 -5.78 -1.85 -13.12
CA ARG A 150 -5.72 -3.07 -12.30
C ARG A 150 -6.98 -3.91 -12.48
N LEU A 151 -8.16 -3.27 -12.51
CA LEU A 151 -9.41 -3.94 -12.84
C LEU A 151 -9.30 -4.62 -14.21
N ALA A 152 -8.90 -3.89 -15.25
CA ALA A 152 -8.76 -4.41 -16.60
C ALA A 152 -7.81 -5.63 -16.68
N GLN A 153 -6.66 -5.57 -15.99
CA GLN A 153 -5.72 -6.71 -15.91
C GLN A 153 -6.32 -7.93 -15.21
N ARG A 154 -7.07 -7.72 -14.12
CA ARG A 154 -7.71 -8.79 -13.34
C ARG A 154 -8.85 -9.44 -14.10
N ILE A 155 -9.76 -8.65 -14.67
CA ILE A 155 -10.90 -9.20 -15.43
C ILE A 155 -10.44 -9.93 -16.68
N GLY A 156 -9.34 -9.49 -17.30
CA GLY A 156 -8.76 -10.17 -18.45
C GLY A 156 -8.34 -11.60 -18.16
N ARG A 157 -8.34 -12.06 -16.89
CA ARG A 157 -8.12 -13.46 -16.52
C ARG A 157 -9.34 -14.34 -16.80
N ALA A 158 -10.55 -13.79 -16.84
CA ALA A 158 -11.74 -14.53 -17.26
C ALA A 158 -11.85 -14.55 -18.78
N ASN A 159 -12.10 -15.73 -19.35
CA ASN A 159 -12.24 -15.96 -20.79
C ASN A 159 -11.11 -15.24 -21.57
N HIS A 160 -9.85 -15.60 -21.30
CA HIS A 160 -8.66 -14.94 -21.85
C HIS A 160 -8.47 -15.17 -23.36
N ARG A 161 -9.47 -14.76 -24.15
CA ARG A 161 -9.56 -14.91 -25.61
C ARG A 161 -10.04 -13.58 -26.20
N MET A 162 -9.67 -13.29 -27.44
CA MET A 162 -10.05 -12.03 -28.09
C MET A 162 -11.55 -11.96 -28.38
N ASP A 163 -12.17 -13.09 -28.67
CA ASP A 163 -13.54 -13.24 -29.16
C ASP A 163 -14.58 -13.56 -28.07
N GLU A 164 -14.14 -13.79 -26.83
CA GLU A 164 -15.04 -14.05 -25.70
C GLU A 164 -14.99 -12.91 -24.68
N PRO A 165 -16.15 -12.48 -24.14
CA PRO A 165 -16.18 -11.42 -23.16
C PRO A 165 -15.62 -11.91 -21.81
N SER A 166 -14.66 -11.17 -21.25
CA SER A 166 -14.27 -11.34 -19.85
C SER A 166 -15.45 -11.01 -18.94
N LYS A 167 -15.84 -11.95 -18.08
CA LYS A 167 -16.93 -11.78 -17.11
C LYS A 167 -16.40 -11.43 -15.73
N ALA A 168 -16.98 -10.40 -15.11
CA ALA A 168 -16.61 -10.04 -13.76
C ALA A 168 -17.74 -9.47 -12.89
N ILE A 169 -17.66 -9.75 -11.58
CA ILE A 169 -18.56 -9.20 -10.56
C ILE A 169 -17.73 -8.44 -9.53
N LEU A 170 -18.07 -7.17 -9.29
CA LEU A 170 -17.46 -6.32 -8.27
C LEU A 170 -18.29 -6.36 -6.98
N ILE A 171 -17.64 -6.60 -5.85
CA ILE A 171 -18.30 -6.72 -4.54
C ILE A 171 -17.71 -5.68 -3.58
N PRO A 172 -18.34 -4.52 -3.40
CA PRO A 172 -17.82 -3.46 -2.55
C PRO A 172 -17.87 -3.88 -1.07
N ALA A 173 -16.84 -3.56 -0.28
CA ALA A 173 -16.82 -3.88 1.14
C ALA A 173 -17.52 -2.83 2.02
N ASN A 174 -17.72 -1.62 1.50
CA ASN A 174 -18.42 -0.53 2.19
C ASN A 174 -19.06 0.45 1.19
N ARG A 175 -19.85 1.40 1.70
CA ARG A 175 -20.60 2.35 0.86
C ARG A 175 -19.72 3.25 -0.03
N PHE A 176 -18.55 3.68 0.43
CA PHE A 176 -17.62 4.43 -0.43
C PHE A 176 -17.05 3.56 -1.54
N GLU A 177 -16.78 2.28 -1.27
CA GLU A 177 -16.34 1.34 -2.29
C GLU A 177 -17.40 1.08 -3.36
N VAL A 178 -18.69 1.29 -3.09
CA VAL A 178 -19.74 1.25 -4.12
C VAL A 178 -19.51 2.37 -5.16
N LEU A 179 -19.17 3.58 -4.71
CA LEU A 179 -18.83 4.70 -5.59
C LEU A 179 -17.56 4.38 -6.39
N GLU A 180 -16.55 3.81 -5.74
CA GLU A 180 -15.31 3.41 -6.40
C GLU A 180 -15.53 2.32 -7.46
N CYS A 181 -16.31 1.28 -7.14
CA CYS A 181 -16.68 0.22 -8.09
C CYS A 181 -17.46 0.78 -9.29
N ARG A 182 -18.38 1.72 -9.05
CA ARG A 182 -19.11 2.41 -10.13
C ARG A 182 -18.16 3.22 -11.01
N ALA A 183 -17.23 3.95 -10.40
CA ALA A 183 -16.23 4.72 -11.12
C ALA A 183 -15.33 3.81 -11.97
N ALA A 184 -14.88 2.68 -11.44
CA ALA A 184 -14.05 1.72 -12.16
C ALA A 184 -14.80 1.02 -13.30
N LEU A 185 -16.09 0.72 -13.10
CA LEU A 185 -16.96 0.19 -14.16
C LEU A 185 -17.08 1.19 -15.32
N ASP A 186 -17.39 2.45 -15.02
CA ASP A 186 -17.50 3.51 -16.03
C ASP A 186 -16.15 3.75 -16.73
N ALA A 187 -15.03 3.72 -15.99
CA ALA A 187 -13.68 3.82 -16.54
C ALA A 187 -13.36 2.75 -17.57
N ASN A 188 -13.72 1.49 -17.26
CA ASN A 188 -13.45 0.36 -18.12
C ASN A 188 -14.22 0.45 -19.45
N TYR A 189 -15.48 0.89 -19.42
CA TYR A 189 -16.26 1.11 -20.64
C TYR A 189 -15.72 2.25 -21.51
N LEU A 190 -15.08 3.25 -20.88
CA LEU A 190 -14.42 4.35 -21.58
C LEU A 190 -12.99 4.01 -22.04
N GLY A 191 -12.45 2.84 -21.64
CA GLY A 191 -11.06 2.47 -21.89
C GLY A 191 -10.04 3.31 -21.12
N ALA A 192 -10.46 4.00 -20.05
CA ALA A 192 -9.58 4.80 -19.21
C ALA A 192 -8.58 3.90 -18.47
N GLN A 193 -7.34 4.38 -18.32
CA GLN A 193 -6.25 3.64 -17.71
C GLN A 193 -5.52 4.51 -16.68
N ASP A 194 -5.00 3.85 -15.64
CA ASP A 194 -4.29 4.46 -14.50
C ASP A 194 -2.83 4.02 -14.55
N THR A 195 -2.10 4.46 -15.59
CA THR A 195 -0.66 4.17 -15.67
C THR A 195 0.08 5.17 -14.78
N PRO A 196 0.88 4.73 -13.80
CA PRO A 196 1.73 5.63 -13.04
C PRO A 196 2.69 6.38 -13.98
N PRO A 197 2.97 7.66 -13.71
CA PRO A 197 3.90 8.42 -14.53
C PRO A 197 5.31 7.85 -14.42
N LEU A 198 6.13 8.13 -15.42
CA LEU A 198 7.55 7.81 -15.36
C LEU A 198 8.24 8.56 -14.21
N VAL A 199 8.91 7.81 -13.32
CA VAL A 199 9.67 8.37 -12.21
C VAL A 199 11.17 8.42 -12.51
N ASN A 200 11.87 9.36 -11.88
CA ASN A 200 13.34 9.40 -11.89
C ASN A 200 13.92 8.17 -11.17
N GLY A 201 15.10 7.74 -11.59
CA GLY A 201 15.78 6.59 -11.02
C GLY A 201 16.39 6.91 -9.65
N GLY A 202 16.30 5.96 -8.71
CA GLY A 202 16.88 6.08 -7.38
C GLY A 202 18.41 6.04 -7.40
N LEU A 203 19.06 6.92 -6.63
CA LEU A 203 20.53 6.98 -6.55
C LEU A 203 21.14 5.75 -5.87
N ASP A 204 20.38 5.07 -5.02
CA ASP A 204 20.73 3.79 -4.42
C ASP A 204 20.75 2.64 -5.45
N VAL A 205 19.78 2.62 -6.38
CA VAL A 205 19.75 1.69 -7.51
C VAL A 205 20.91 1.97 -8.48
N LEU A 206 21.18 3.24 -8.78
CA LEU A 206 22.34 3.62 -9.58
C LEU A 206 23.66 3.18 -8.93
N ALA A 207 23.80 3.36 -7.61
CA ALA A 207 24.98 2.90 -6.88
C ALA A 207 25.15 1.37 -6.95
N GLN A 208 24.05 0.61 -6.84
CA GLN A 208 24.06 -0.84 -7.04
C GLN A 208 24.53 -1.20 -8.45
N HIS A 209 24.02 -0.50 -9.47
CA HIS A 209 24.37 -0.73 -10.87
C HIS A 209 25.85 -0.45 -11.14
N VAL A 210 26.39 0.68 -10.67
CA VAL A 210 27.82 1.05 -10.80
C VAL A 210 28.72 -0.03 -10.18
N LEU A 211 28.38 -0.53 -8.99
CA LEU A 211 29.11 -1.64 -8.37
C LEU A 211 29.02 -2.92 -9.20
N GLY A 212 27.84 -3.20 -9.77
CA GLY A 212 27.60 -4.32 -10.66
C GLY A 212 28.48 -4.29 -11.91
N CYS A 213 28.59 -3.13 -12.56
CA CYS A 213 29.48 -2.92 -13.71
C CYS A 213 30.92 -3.26 -13.33
N ALA A 214 31.41 -2.73 -12.20
CA ALA A 214 32.77 -3.01 -11.70
C ALA A 214 33.02 -4.50 -11.40
N CYS A 215 31.99 -5.23 -10.97
CA CYS A 215 32.04 -6.67 -10.71
C CYS A 215 32.10 -7.50 -11.99
N GLY A 216 31.53 -6.99 -13.10
CA GLY A 216 31.61 -7.60 -14.42
C GLY A 216 32.95 -7.36 -15.10
N ALA A 217 33.36 -6.08 -15.20
CA ALA A 217 34.63 -5.66 -15.79
C ALA A 217 35.05 -4.26 -15.30
N PRO A 218 36.35 -3.89 -15.39
CA PRO A 218 36.77 -2.51 -15.17
C PRO A 218 36.08 -1.55 -16.15
N PHE A 219 35.69 -0.36 -15.69
CA PHE A 219 34.95 0.62 -16.51
C PHE A 219 35.55 2.04 -16.45
N LEU A 220 35.32 2.83 -17.50
CA LEU A 220 35.59 4.28 -17.53
C LEU A 220 34.35 5.02 -17.03
N ALA A 221 34.53 5.98 -16.12
CA ALA A 221 33.43 6.76 -15.55
C ALA A 221 32.62 7.49 -16.64
N ASP A 222 33.32 8.12 -17.60
CA ASP A 222 32.68 8.88 -18.69
C ASP A 222 31.81 7.98 -19.57
N THR A 223 32.31 6.79 -19.93
CA THR A 223 31.56 5.84 -20.76
C THR A 223 30.32 5.32 -20.04
N LEU A 224 30.46 4.97 -18.76
CA LEU A 224 29.32 4.49 -17.96
C LEU A 224 28.27 5.60 -17.75
N PHE A 225 28.69 6.85 -17.58
CA PHE A 225 27.77 7.99 -17.46
C PHE A 225 26.91 8.15 -18.72
N GLU A 226 27.53 8.11 -19.91
CA GLU A 226 26.79 8.22 -21.17
C GLU A 226 25.83 7.03 -21.38
N GLU A 227 26.25 5.81 -21.01
CA GLU A 227 25.41 4.62 -21.05
C GLU A 227 24.21 4.72 -20.10
N VAL A 228 24.41 5.14 -18.85
CA VAL A 228 23.34 5.30 -17.86
C VAL A 228 22.28 6.30 -18.34
N ARG A 229 22.69 7.40 -18.98
CA ARG A 229 21.77 8.41 -19.53
C ARG A 229 20.95 7.92 -20.72
N THR A 230 21.26 6.76 -21.29
CA THR A 230 20.39 6.12 -22.30
C THR A 230 19.08 5.61 -21.69
N ALA A 231 19.06 5.33 -20.39
CA ALA A 231 17.87 4.88 -19.68
C ALA A 231 16.97 6.07 -19.28
N ALA A 232 15.69 6.00 -19.63
CA ALA A 232 14.70 7.04 -19.35
C ALA A 232 14.67 7.59 -17.90
N PRO A 233 14.79 6.78 -16.83
CA PRO A 233 14.77 7.30 -15.46
C PRO A 233 16.05 8.06 -15.06
N TYR A 234 17.14 7.96 -15.83
CA TYR A 234 18.41 8.65 -15.57
C TYR A 234 18.80 9.64 -16.68
N ALA A 235 17.94 9.91 -17.65
CA ALA A 235 18.25 10.75 -18.81
C ALA A 235 18.70 12.18 -18.43
N SER A 236 18.14 12.72 -17.34
CA SER A 236 18.45 14.03 -16.77
C SER A 236 19.51 14.00 -15.67
N LEU A 237 20.18 12.86 -15.44
CA LEU A 237 21.24 12.74 -14.44
C LEU A 237 22.40 13.68 -14.79
N ASP A 238 22.72 14.58 -13.87
CA ASP A 238 23.87 15.47 -14.00
C ASP A 238 25.18 14.76 -13.64
N ARG A 239 26.28 15.24 -14.25
CA ARG A 239 27.60 14.64 -14.07
C ARG A 239 28.11 14.70 -12.62
N PRO A 240 28.02 15.84 -11.90
CA PRO A 240 28.42 15.90 -10.50
C PRO A 240 27.72 14.87 -9.61
N THR A 241 26.41 14.66 -9.79
CA THR A 241 25.67 13.64 -9.03
C THR A 241 26.16 12.23 -9.36
N PHE A 242 26.43 11.91 -10.64
CA PHE A 242 27.00 10.62 -11.03
C PHE A 242 28.38 10.38 -10.40
N ASP A 243 29.29 11.36 -10.44
CA ASP A 243 30.62 11.21 -9.85
C ASP A 243 30.54 10.97 -8.33
N ARG A 244 29.65 11.67 -7.62
CA ARG A 244 29.39 11.42 -6.19
C ARG A 244 28.85 10.02 -5.92
N VAL A 245 28.07 9.44 -6.83
CA VAL A 245 27.63 8.04 -6.73
C VAL A 245 28.82 7.09 -6.92
N VAL A 246 29.71 7.34 -7.89
CA VAL A 246 30.93 6.56 -8.08
C VAL A 246 31.82 6.63 -6.83
N ASP A 247 32.01 7.81 -6.25
CA ASP A 247 32.77 8.01 -5.00
C ASP A 247 32.14 7.28 -3.81
N PHE A 248 30.82 7.33 -3.68
CA PHE A 248 30.09 6.55 -2.69
C PHE A 248 30.30 5.04 -2.91
N VAL A 249 30.30 4.55 -4.15
CA VAL A 249 30.60 3.14 -4.43
C VAL A 249 32.05 2.83 -4.05
N ALA A 250 32.98 3.72 -4.35
CA ALA A 250 34.40 3.57 -4.05
C ALA A 250 34.70 3.48 -2.56
N THR A 251 34.17 4.37 -1.73
CA THR A 251 34.58 4.51 -0.31
C THR A 251 33.44 4.59 0.70
N GLY A 252 32.19 4.58 0.26
CA GLY A 252 31.02 4.81 1.11
C GLY A 252 30.77 6.27 1.47
N GLY A 253 31.46 7.23 0.85
CA GLY A 253 31.37 8.66 1.18
C GLY A 253 32.49 9.15 2.10
N TYR A 254 32.51 10.46 2.39
CA TYR A 254 33.59 11.09 3.15
C TYR A 254 33.67 10.57 4.59
N ALA A 255 32.51 10.42 5.26
CA ALA A 255 32.43 9.94 6.64
C ALA A 255 32.88 8.47 6.78
N LEU A 256 32.83 7.69 5.70
CA LEU A 256 33.07 6.24 5.72
C LEU A 256 34.41 5.83 5.08
N LYS A 257 35.13 6.74 4.43
CA LYS A 257 36.36 6.45 3.67
C LYS A 257 37.49 5.79 4.46
N ASN A 258 37.54 6.00 5.78
CA ASN A 258 38.58 5.47 6.65
C ASN A 258 38.34 4.00 7.04
N TYR A 259 37.18 3.43 6.74
CA TYR A 259 36.88 2.04 7.05
C TYR A 259 37.12 1.17 5.81
N GLU A 260 38.10 0.25 5.90
CA GLU A 260 38.48 -0.63 4.80
C GLU A 260 37.32 -1.40 4.17
N ARG A 261 36.30 -1.75 4.98
CA ARG A 261 35.10 -2.46 4.51
C ARG A 261 34.31 -1.74 3.42
N TYR A 262 34.42 -0.41 3.33
CA TYR A 262 33.70 0.39 2.34
C TYR A 262 34.52 0.71 1.09
N ALA A 263 35.79 0.30 1.04
CA ALA A 263 36.67 0.47 -0.12
C ALA A 263 36.34 -0.55 -1.23
N ARG A 264 35.17 -0.45 -1.89
CA ARG A 264 34.63 -1.51 -2.78
C ARG A 264 35.21 -1.49 -4.19
N ILE A 265 35.45 -0.31 -4.75
CA ILE A 265 36.11 -0.12 -6.05
C ILE A 265 37.29 0.85 -5.94
N ARG A 266 38.27 0.73 -6.84
CA ARG A 266 39.44 1.60 -6.92
C ARG A 266 39.76 1.96 -8.36
N LEU A 267 40.22 3.19 -8.57
CA LEU A 267 40.77 3.65 -9.83
C LEU A 267 42.16 3.03 -10.04
N ASN A 268 42.38 2.41 -11.19
CA ASN A 268 43.69 1.90 -11.58
C ASN A 268 44.52 3.00 -12.28
N LYS A 269 45.76 2.66 -12.65
CA LYS A 269 46.68 3.60 -13.33
C LYS A 269 46.19 3.99 -14.74
N ASP A 270 45.33 3.18 -15.33
CA ASP A 270 44.78 3.38 -16.68
C ASP A 270 43.49 4.22 -16.66
N GLY A 271 43.08 4.74 -15.50
CA GLY A 271 41.85 5.52 -15.33
C GLY A 271 40.57 4.69 -15.27
N LEU A 272 40.68 3.36 -15.13
CA LEU A 272 39.55 2.44 -15.03
C LEU A 272 39.21 2.13 -13.56
N TRP A 273 37.93 2.18 -13.22
CA TRP A 273 37.40 1.71 -11.94
C TRP A 273 37.24 0.20 -11.96
N ARG A 274 37.76 -0.48 -10.93
CA ARG A 274 37.62 -1.94 -10.77
C ARG A 274 37.34 -2.32 -9.32
N VAL A 275 36.78 -3.50 -9.10
CA VAL A 275 36.63 -4.05 -7.73
C VAL A 275 37.97 -4.13 -7.00
N SER A 276 37.96 -3.77 -5.72
CA SER A 276 39.16 -3.80 -4.87
C SER A 276 39.63 -5.22 -4.55
N ASN A 277 38.69 -6.18 -4.46
CA ASN A 277 38.95 -7.58 -4.10
C ASN A 277 37.83 -8.48 -4.65
N PRO A 278 38.12 -9.72 -5.10
CA PRO A 278 37.11 -10.71 -5.52
C PRO A 278 35.95 -10.94 -4.52
N ARG A 279 36.19 -10.78 -3.22
CA ARG A 279 35.14 -10.86 -2.18
C ARG A 279 34.01 -9.87 -2.41
N VAL A 280 34.29 -8.67 -2.92
CA VAL A 280 33.27 -7.66 -3.24
C VAL A 280 32.30 -8.20 -4.29
N ALA A 281 32.80 -8.85 -5.35
CA ALA A 281 31.98 -9.43 -6.40
C ALA A 281 31.18 -10.67 -5.93
N GLN A 282 31.70 -11.45 -4.99
CA GLN A 282 30.93 -12.53 -4.36
C GLN A 282 29.79 -11.96 -3.52
N GLN A 283 30.09 -10.93 -2.73
CA GLN A 283 29.17 -10.29 -1.81
C GLN A 283 28.04 -9.53 -2.55
N TYR A 284 28.37 -8.85 -3.65
CA TYR A 284 27.41 -8.26 -4.58
C TYR A 284 26.40 -9.31 -5.10
N ARG A 285 26.88 -10.45 -5.60
CA ARG A 285 26.01 -11.53 -6.13
C ARG A 285 25.02 -12.09 -5.11
N LEU A 286 25.36 -12.07 -3.83
CA LEU A 286 24.48 -12.56 -2.76
C LEU A 286 23.37 -11.56 -2.39
N ASN A 287 23.54 -10.27 -2.69
CA ASN A 287 22.68 -9.19 -2.20
C ASN A 287 22.07 -8.30 -3.30
N VAL A 288 22.52 -8.42 -4.56
CA VAL A 288 21.98 -7.65 -5.69
C VAL A 288 20.47 -7.84 -5.84
N GLY A 289 19.77 -6.76 -6.13
CA GLY A 289 18.31 -6.70 -6.23
C GLY A 289 17.75 -5.41 -5.62
N THR A 290 16.60 -4.98 -6.12
CA THR A 290 15.90 -3.77 -5.66
C THR A 290 14.69 -4.08 -4.77
N ILE A 291 14.24 -5.34 -4.76
CA ILE A 291 13.09 -5.77 -3.96
C ILE A 291 13.53 -6.03 -2.53
N ILE A 292 13.04 -5.21 -1.61
CA ILE A 292 13.27 -5.38 -0.18
C ILE A 292 12.07 -6.06 0.44
N GLU A 293 12.28 -7.25 0.97
CA GLU A 293 11.26 -7.98 1.71
C GLU A 293 11.06 -7.35 3.09
N VAL A 294 9.80 -7.15 3.48
CA VAL A 294 9.44 -6.87 4.87
C VAL A 294 9.91 -8.06 5.74
N PRO A 295 10.60 -7.83 6.88
CA PRO A 295 11.02 -8.91 7.76
C PRO A 295 9.85 -9.84 8.13
N ALA A 296 10.05 -11.14 7.91
CA ALA A 296 9.04 -12.15 8.13
C ALA A 296 9.69 -13.44 8.66
N LEU A 297 8.99 -14.13 9.56
CA LEU A 297 9.44 -15.37 10.18
C LEU A 297 8.67 -16.57 9.62
N ASN A 298 9.34 -17.72 9.54
CA ASN A 298 8.68 -18.98 9.15
C ASN A 298 7.68 -19.39 10.23
N VAL A 299 6.43 -19.68 9.85
CA VAL A 299 5.42 -20.24 10.75
C VAL A 299 5.55 -21.76 10.76
N ARG A 300 5.95 -22.34 11.89
CA ARG A 300 6.24 -23.77 12.03
C ARG A 300 5.42 -24.42 13.13
N TYR A 301 4.84 -25.58 12.82
CA TYR A 301 4.13 -26.39 13.80
C TYR A 301 5.03 -26.96 14.91
N VAL A 302 4.54 -26.94 16.14
CA VAL A 302 5.09 -27.64 17.30
C VAL A 302 3.97 -28.32 18.10
N ARG A 303 4.35 -29.24 18.99
CA ARG A 303 3.41 -29.89 19.91
C ARG A 303 2.95 -28.88 20.97
N ALA A 304 1.63 -28.85 21.25
CA ALA A 304 1.04 -27.94 22.23
C ALA A 304 1.71 -28.07 23.61
N GLY A 305 2.04 -26.94 24.24
CA GLY A 305 2.66 -26.90 25.57
C GLY A 305 4.17 -27.18 25.57
N SER A 306 4.81 -27.32 24.41
CA SER A 306 6.26 -27.24 24.36
C SER A 306 6.67 -25.81 24.75
N LYS A 307 7.39 -25.65 25.87
CA LYS A 307 7.97 -24.35 26.28
C LYS A 307 9.11 -23.96 25.33
N GLY A 308 8.76 -23.73 24.07
CA GLY A 308 9.65 -23.45 22.94
C GLY A 308 10.65 -24.55 22.57
N SER A 309 10.68 -25.71 23.23
CA SER A 309 11.62 -26.78 22.87
C SER A 309 11.34 -27.27 21.44
N ALA A 310 12.25 -26.92 20.52
CA ALA A 310 12.19 -27.32 19.13
C ALA A 310 12.44 -28.83 19.04
N SER A 311 11.38 -29.64 19.03
CA SER A 311 11.51 -30.92 18.35
C SER A 311 11.72 -30.61 16.87
N ARG A 312 12.95 -30.78 16.36
CA ARG A 312 13.26 -30.72 14.93
C ARG A 312 12.23 -31.59 14.18
N GLY A 313 11.43 -31.01 13.30
CA GLY A 313 10.54 -31.78 12.40
C GLY A 313 9.13 -31.24 12.13
N GLY A 314 8.73 -30.11 12.72
CA GLY A 314 7.41 -29.52 12.46
C GLY A 314 7.24 -29.00 11.03
N ARG A 315 6.07 -29.19 10.41
CA ARG A 315 5.76 -28.65 9.06
C ARG A 315 5.75 -27.11 9.06
N VAL A 316 6.36 -26.49 8.05
CA VAL A 316 6.28 -25.05 7.79
C VAL A 316 5.00 -24.74 7.00
N LEU A 317 4.27 -23.70 7.42
CA LEU A 317 3.03 -23.27 6.77
C LEU A 317 3.26 -22.11 5.79
N GLY A 318 4.30 -21.31 6.01
CA GLY A 318 4.58 -20.10 5.25
C GLY A 318 5.35 -19.08 6.07
N LYS A 319 5.26 -17.81 5.68
CA LYS A 319 5.93 -16.69 6.36
C LYS A 319 4.93 -15.60 6.78
N ILE A 320 5.11 -15.08 7.99
CA ILE A 320 4.29 -14.00 8.56
C ILE A 320 5.19 -12.83 8.99
N GLU A 321 4.71 -11.60 8.84
CA GLU A 321 5.50 -10.39 9.14
C GLU A 321 5.86 -10.30 10.62
N GLU A 322 7.12 -9.96 10.90
CA GLU A 322 7.67 -9.85 12.25
C GLU A 322 6.89 -8.83 13.10
N ALA A 323 6.52 -7.70 12.49
CA ALA A 323 5.76 -6.62 13.15
C ALA A 323 4.39 -7.07 13.69
N PHE A 324 3.73 -8.06 13.06
CA PHE A 324 2.50 -8.62 13.62
C PHE A 324 2.82 -9.55 14.79
N LEU A 325 3.84 -10.39 14.67
CA LEU A 325 4.24 -11.32 15.73
C LEU A 325 4.68 -10.62 17.01
N GLU A 326 5.29 -9.43 16.91
CA GLU A 326 5.66 -8.58 18.04
C GLU A 326 4.46 -8.12 18.87
N THR A 327 3.25 -8.12 18.29
CA THR A 327 2.01 -7.80 19.01
C THR A 327 1.40 -8.99 19.77
N LEU A 328 1.97 -10.19 19.59
CA LEU A 328 1.42 -11.42 20.18
C LEU A 328 2.12 -11.79 21.49
N THR A 329 1.30 -12.26 22.44
CA THR A 329 1.78 -12.90 23.67
C THR A 329 1.58 -14.42 23.59
N HIS A 330 2.41 -15.19 24.30
CA HIS A 330 2.27 -16.65 24.36
C HIS A 330 0.82 -17.07 24.71
N GLY A 331 0.24 -17.96 23.91
CA GLY A 331 -1.16 -18.39 24.05
C GLY A 331 -2.15 -17.66 23.14
N ASP A 332 -1.79 -16.52 22.55
CA ASP A 332 -2.64 -15.81 21.59
C ASP A 332 -2.98 -16.67 20.38
N THR A 333 -4.19 -16.52 19.84
CA THR A 333 -4.65 -17.20 18.64
C THR A 333 -4.65 -16.26 17.44
N PHE A 334 -4.25 -16.76 16.26
CA PHE A 334 -4.31 -16.01 15.01
C PHE A 334 -4.61 -16.88 13.79
N MET A 335 -5.14 -16.25 12.74
CA MET A 335 -5.49 -16.91 11.49
C MET A 335 -4.32 -16.95 10.51
N PHE A 336 -3.97 -18.13 9.99
CA PHE A 336 -2.97 -18.27 8.94
C PHE A 336 -3.11 -19.60 8.18
N ALA A 337 -2.94 -19.56 6.85
CA ALA A 337 -3.06 -20.69 5.95
C ALA A 337 -4.40 -21.43 6.09
N GLY A 338 -5.51 -20.69 6.24
CA GLY A 338 -6.85 -21.22 6.44
C GLY A 338 -7.05 -21.95 7.78
N LYS A 339 -6.27 -21.62 8.81
CA LYS A 339 -6.32 -22.28 10.13
C LYS A 339 -6.22 -21.29 11.28
N VAL A 340 -6.82 -21.67 12.40
CA VAL A 340 -6.63 -21.01 13.70
C VAL A 340 -5.41 -21.63 14.39
N LEU A 341 -4.39 -20.81 14.64
CA LEU A 341 -3.12 -21.22 15.22
C LEU A 341 -2.91 -20.54 16.57
N ARG A 342 -2.36 -21.26 17.55
CA ARG A 342 -1.94 -20.72 18.85
C ARG A 342 -0.45 -20.40 18.80
N PHE A 343 -0.08 -19.18 19.19
CA PHE A 343 1.30 -18.72 19.26
C PHE A 343 2.03 -19.29 20.49
N GLU A 344 3.11 -20.05 20.25
CA GLU A 344 3.91 -20.67 21.30
C GLU A 344 5.21 -19.89 21.59
N GLY A 345 5.68 -19.09 20.64
CA GLY A 345 6.84 -18.19 20.79
C GLY A 345 7.70 -18.08 19.53
N ILE A 346 8.77 -17.29 19.60
CA ILE A 346 9.76 -17.10 18.51
C ILE A 346 11.10 -17.72 18.91
N ARG A 347 11.73 -18.49 18.01
CA ARG A 347 13.10 -19.02 18.15
C ARG A 347 13.80 -19.10 16.81
N GLU A 348 15.08 -18.73 16.76
CA GLU A 348 15.97 -18.92 15.59
C GLU A 348 15.33 -18.54 14.24
N ASN A 349 14.63 -17.40 14.21
CA ASN A 349 13.93 -16.87 13.02
C ASN A 349 12.64 -17.62 12.62
N GLU A 350 12.04 -18.37 13.55
CA GLU A 350 10.78 -19.11 13.36
C GLU A 350 9.74 -18.72 14.42
N CYS A 351 8.49 -18.60 13.98
CA CYS A 351 7.30 -18.51 14.81
C CYS A 351 6.76 -19.92 15.04
N LEU A 352 6.81 -20.37 16.29
CA LEU A 352 6.34 -21.69 16.70
C LEU A 352 4.85 -21.63 17.03
N VAL A 353 4.07 -22.55 16.45
CA VAL A 353 2.60 -22.57 16.60
C VAL A 353 2.05 -23.97 16.85
N SER A 354 0.91 -24.05 17.53
CA SER A 354 0.10 -25.27 17.64
C SER A 354 -1.34 -25.03 17.12
N ASN A 355 -2.15 -26.08 16.94
CA ASN A 355 -3.56 -25.89 16.57
C ASN A 355 -4.33 -25.37 17.78
N ALA A 356 -5.24 -24.41 17.57
CA ALA A 356 -6.15 -23.94 18.60
C ALA A 356 -7.62 -24.21 18.19
N PRO A 357 -8.50 -24.61 19.12
CA PRO A 357 -9.94 -24.55 18.92
C PRO A 357 -10.43 -23.11 19.07
N GLY A 358 -11.49 -22.74 18.36
CA GLY A 358 -12.16 -21.44 18.51
C GLY A 358 -12.26 -20.65 17.22
N SER A 359 -13.07 -19.60 17.23
CA SER A 359 -13.33 -18.71 16.10
C SER A 359 -12.85 -17.28 16.33
N ASP A 360 -12.45 -16.94 17.56
CA ASP A 360 -11.94 -15.63 17.94
C ASP A 360 -10.41 -15.64 17.84
N ALA A 361 -9.91 -15.33 16.65
CA ALA A 361 -8.50 -15.37 16.33
C ALA A 361 -8.07 -14.04 15.70
N LYS A 362 -6.94 -13.50 16.16
CA LYS A 362 -6.37 -12.28 15.60
C LYS A 362 -6.07 -12.49 14.12
N VAL A 363 -6.40 -11.50 13.29
CA VAL A 363 -6.05 -11.54 11.87
C VAL A 363 -4.70 -10.86 11.70
N PRO A 364 -3.69 -11.53 11.09
CA PRO A 364 -2.42 -10.90 10.82
C PRO A 364 -2.60 -9.64 10.00
N TYR A 365 -2.04 -8.53 10.49
CA TYR A 365 -1.89 -7.33 9.68
C TYR A 365 -0.60 -7.46 8.87
N TYR A 366 -0.66 -7.05 7.61
CA TYR A 366 0.49 -6.98 6.73
C TYR A 366 0.71 -5.52 6.36
N GLY A 367 1.90 -5.00 6.65
CA GLY A 367 2.31 -3.64 6.29
C GLY A 367 2.59 -3.50 4.79
N GLY A 368 2.71 -4.60 4.05
CA GLY A 368 2.89 -4.61 2.61
C GLY A 368 1.62 -4.30 1.83
N GLY A 369 1.58 -3.12 1.19
CA GLY A 369 0.86 -2.90 -0.07
C GLY A 369 -0.66 -2.82 0.00
N LYS A 370 -1.22 -1.86 0.75
CA LYS A 370 -2.56 -1.36 0.39
C LYS A 370 -2.39 -0.44 -0.81
N PHE A 371 -2.96 -0.83 -1.95
CA PHE A 371 -2.99 0.06 -3.11
C PHE A 371 -3.87 1.26 -2.80
N PRO A 372 -3.37 2.49 -2.92
CA PRO A 372 -4.23 3.66 -2.79
C PRO A 372 -5.22 3.67 -3.94
N LEU A 373 -6.38 4.30 -3.71
CA LEU A 373 -7.29 4.72 -4.76
C LEU A 373 -6.52 5.50 -5.83
N SER A 374 -6.62 5.16 -7.12
CA SER A 374 -5.93 5.93 -8.17
C SER A 374 -6.45 7.36 -8.28
N THR A 375 -5.64 8.30 -8.79
CA THR A 375 -6.03 9.70 -8.95
C THR A 375 -7.27 9.87 -9.84
N TYR A 376 -7.35 9.10 -10.94
CA TYR A 376 -8.51 9.10 -11.82
C TYR A 376 -9.78 8.61 -11.10
N LEU A 377 -9.72 7.49 -10.37
CA LEU A 377 -10.90 7.00 -9.65
C LEU A 377 -11.30 7.95 -8.52
N ALA A 378 -10.34 8.55 -7.82
CA ALA A 378 -10.61 9.58 -6.81
C ALA A 378 -11.37 10.76 -7.40
N GLU A 379 -10.95 11.25 -8.57
CA GLU A 379 -11.65 12.30 -9.29
C GLU A 379 -13.07 11.88 -9.70
N GLN A 380 -13.25 10.67 -10.25
CA GLN A 380 -14.58 10.19 -10.63
C GLN A 380 -15.51 10.05 -9.42
N VAL A 381 -15.01 9.62 -8.26
CA VAL A 381 -15.78 9.60 -7.01
C VAL A 381 -16.20 11.02 -6.61
N ARG A 382 -15.31 12.01 -6.67
CA ARG A 382 -15.66 13.42 -6.39
C ARG A 382 -16.72 13.94 -7.35
N ILE A 383 -16.63 13.62 -8.64
CA ILE A 383 -17.66 13.98 -9.64
C ILE A 383 -19.01 13.32 -9.32
N MET A 384 -19.02 12.07 -8.84
CA MET A 384 -20.25 11.41 -8.41
C MET A 384 -20.89 12.07 -7.19
N LEU A 385 -20.10 12.58 -6.25
CA LEU A 385 -20.61 13.32 -5.09
C LEU A 385 -21.19 14.68 -5.48
N ASP A 386 -20.59 15.36 -6.46
CA ASP A 386 -21.01 16.67 -6.97
C ASP A 386 -22.32 16.61 -7.79
N ASP A 387 -22.58 15.51 -8.50
CA ASP A 387 -23.72 15.38 -9.42
C ASP A 387 -24.80 14.39 -8.93
N PRO A 388 -25.94 14.88 -8.38
CA PRO A 388 -27.06 14.05 -7.96
C PRO A 388 -27.69 13.19 -9.05
N GLN A 389 -27.53 13.52 -10.34
CA GLN A 389 -28.06 12.68 -11.42
C GLN A 389 -27.33 11.34 -11.50
N ARG A 390 -26.06 11.30 -11.08
CA ARG A 390 -25.27 10.05 -11.05
C ARG A 390 -25.74 9.10 -9.96
N TRP A 391 -26.42 9.58 -8.92
CA TRP A 391 -26.89 8.73 -7.81
C TRP A 391 -27.98 7.75 -8.24
N LYS A 392 -28.70 8.05 -9.32
CA LYS A 392 -29.72 7.16 -9.92
C LYS A 392 -29.16 5.82 -10.40
N LYS A 393 -27.83 5.74 -10.62
CA LYS A 393 -27.12 4.52 -11.04
C LYS A 393 -26.49 3.78 -9.86
N LEU A 394 -26.65 4.27 -8.64
CA LEU A 394 -26.18 3.63 -7.41
C LEU A 394 -27.30 2.80 -6.79
N PRO A 395 -26.97 1.77 -6.00
CA PRO A 395 -27.94 1.11 -5.13
C PRO A 395 -28.68 2.13 -4.25
N GLU A 396 -29.98 1.93 -4.04
CA GLU A 396 -30.84 2.89 -3.33
C GLU A 396 -30.30 3.25 -1.94
N GLN A 397 -29.81 2.26 -1.19
CA GLN A 397 -29.19 2.47 0.12
C GLN A 397 -27.99 3.45 0.12
N VAL A 398 -27.24 3.53 -0.99
CA VAL A 398 -26.11 4.46 -1.15
C VAL A 398 -26.61 5.81 -1.65
N ALA A 399 -27.57 5.83 -2.58
CA ALA A 399 -28.19 7.07 -3.03
C ALA A 399 -28.88 7.81 -1.87
N ASP A 400 -29.61 7.09 -1.01
CA ASP A 400 -30.23 7.63 0.20
C ASP A 400 -29.21 8.16 1.18
N TRP A 401 -28.11 7.43 1.40
CA TRP A 401 -27.01 7.92 2.24
C TRP A 401 -26.48 9.28 1.79
N LEU A 402 -26.31 9.48 0.48
CA LEU A 402 -25.89 10.76 -0.10
C LEU A 402 -26.97 11.84 0.02
N ARG A 403 -28.26 11.50 -0.12
CA ARG A 403 -29.38 12.43 0.11
C ARG A 403 -29.44 12.89 1.56
N PHE A 404 -29.36 11.96 2.51
CA PHE A 404 -29.33 12.30 3.94
C PHE A 404 -28.13 13.18 4.31
N GLN A 405 -26.97 12.95 3.68
CA GLN A 405 -25.82 13.84 3.84
C GLN A 405 -26.13 15.26 3.33
N ALA A 406 -26.78 15.38 2.16
CA ALA A 406 -27.18 16.67 1.60
C ALA A 406 -28.20 17.41 2.47
N ASP A 407 -29.06 16.68 3.19
CA ASP A 407 -30.03 17.28 4.13
C ASP A 407 -29.38 17.76 5.43
N LYS A 408 -28.40 17.01 5.97
CA LYS A 408 -27.74 17.31 7.25
C LYS A 408 -26.56 18.26 7.14
N SER A 409 -25.92 18.31 5.97
CA SER A 409 -24.72 19.09 5.71
C SER A 409 -24.67 19.48 4.22
N VAL A 410 -23.59 19.15 3.51
CA VAL A 410 -23.45 19.31 2.06
C VAL A 410 -22.62 18.15 1.51
N LEU A 411 -22.66 17.95 0.20
CA LEU A 411 -21.65 17.17 -0.51
C LEU A 411 -20.60 18.10 -1.14
N PRO A 412 -19.31 17.72 -1.12
CA PRO A 412 -18.27 18.52 -1.75
C PRO A 412 -18.47 18.54 -3.26
N LYS A 413 -18.22 19.69 -3.88
CA LYS A 413 -18.06 19.78 -5.33
C LYS A 413 -16.77 19.10 -5.77
N ARG A 414 -16.61 18.85 -7.07
CA ARG A 414 -15.41 18.18 -7.64
C ARG A 414 -14.08 18.73 -7.13
N ASP A 415 -13.96 20.06 -7.03
CA ASP A 415 -12.71 20.74 -6.67
C ASP A 415 -12.65 21.15 -5.19
N ASP A 416 -13.76 21.06 -4.46
CA ASP A 416 -13.84 21.55 -3.09
C ASP A 416 -13.20 20.56 -2.09
N LEU A 417 -12.80 21.07 -0.93
CA LEU A 417 -12.58 20.26 0.28
C LEU A 417 -13.71 20.53 1.27
N LEU A 418 -14.56 19.54 1.52
CA LEU A 418 -15.49 19.60 2.64
C LEU A 418 -14.75 19.29 3.95
N ILE A 419 -14.92 20.18 4.92
CA ILE A 419 -14.51 20.00 6.31
C ILE A 419 -15.74 20.11 7.19
N GLU A 420 -15.96 19.10 8.01
CA GLU A 420 -17.03 19.07 9.00
C GLU A 420 -16.43 19.07 10.41
N THR A 421 -17.00 19.87 11.31
CA THR A 421 -16.63 19.86 12.73
C THR A 421 -17.84 19.65 13.60
N PHE A 422 -17.76 18.74 14.57
CA PHE A 422 -18.85 18.46 15.51
C PHE A 422 -18.32 17.98 16.87
N PRO A 423 -19.06 18.22 17.97
CA PRO A 423 -18.78 17.63 19.27
C PRO A 423 -19.31 16.18 19.33
N ARG A 424 -18.63 15.31 20.10
CA ARG A 424 -19.18 14.01 20.51
C ARG A 424 -18.52 13.56 21.81
N GLY A 425 -19.32 13.34 22.85
CA GLY A 425 -18.80 13.11 24.20
C GLY A 425 -17.96 14.31 24.67
N ASN A 426 -16.80 14.04 25.26
CA ASN A 426 -15.87 15.09 25.74
C ASN A 426 -14.82 15.50 24.70
N ARG A 427 -15.06 15.25 23.41
CA ARG A 427 -14.11 15.50 22.32
C ARG A 427 -14.78 16.26 21.18
N HIS A 428 -13.96 16.95 20.40
CA HIS A 428 -14.37 17.63 19.18
C HIS A 428 -13.67 17.00 17.99
N TYR A 429 -14.41 16.84 16.89
CA TYR A 429 -13.94 16.17 15.69
C TYR A 429 -13.85 17.15 14.54
N LEU A 430 -12.85 16.94 13.68
CA LEU A 430 -12.69 17.52 12.36
C LEU A 430 -12.63 16.35 11.39
N VAL A 431 -13.53 16.32 10.42
CA VAL A 431 -13.52 15.34 9.33
C VAL A 431 -13.35 16.07 8.01
N ALA A 432 -12.31 15.74 7.26
CA ALA A 432 -12.02 16.24 5.93
C ALA A 432 -12.23 15.12 4.90
N TYR A 433 -12.70 15.48 3.70
CA TYR A 433 -13.03 14.52 2.61
C TYR A 433 -12.22 14.80 1.33
N PRO A 434 -10.92 14.47 1.27
CA PRO A 434 -10.06 14.83 0.14
C PRO A 434 -10.10 13.81 -1.01
N PHE A 435 -10.31 12.52 -0.72
CA PHE A 435 -10.31 11.38 -1.66
C PHE A 435 -8.96 11.00 -2.29
N GLU A 436 -7.84 11.48 -1.75
CA GLU A 436 -6.52 11.27 -2.32
C GLU A 436 -5.78 10.04 -1.81
N GLY A 437 -6.52 9.07 -1.27
CA GLY A 437 -5.94 7.83 -0.83
C GLY A 437 -5.27 7.94 0.54
N ARG A 438 -5.12 6.78 1.17
CA ARG A 438 -4.72 6.70 2.57
C ARG A 438 -3.35 7.30 2.87
N LEU A 439 -2.35 7.14 1.99
CA LEU A 439 -0.97 7.62 2.24
C LEU A 439 -0.89 9.15 2.26
N ALA A 440 -1.55 9.82 1.31
CA ALA A 440 -1.65 11.28 1.29
C ALA A 440 -2.40 11.79 2.53
N HIS A 441 -3.52 11.15 2.89
CA HIS A 441 -4.31 11.51 4.07
C HIS A 441 -3.57 11.27 5.39
N GLN A 442 -2.77 10.21 5.48
CA GLN A 442 -1.92 9.95 6.64
C GLN A 442 -0.90 11.08 6.80
N THR A 443 -0.19 11.42 5.72
CA THR A 443 0.76 12.54 5.70
C THR A 443 0.09 13.85 6.12
N LEU A 444 -1.07 14.17 5.53
CA LEU A 444 -1.87 15.33 5.88
C LEU A 444 -2.27 15.34 7.37
N GLY A 445 -2.76 14.22 7.91
CA GLY A 445 -3.12 14.10 9.32
C GLY A 445 -1.97 14.40 10.27
N MET A 446 -0.77 13.96 9.92
CA MET A 446 0.44 14.22 10.71
C MET A 446 0.83 15.71 10.70
N LEU A 447 0.72 16.37 9.56
CA LEU A 447 1.03 17.81 9.43
C LEU A 447 -0.04 18.67 10.12
N LEU A 448 -1.32 18.36 9.88
CA LEU A 448 -2.45 19.09 10.46
C LEU A 448 -2.48 18.98 11.99
N THR A 449 -2.19 17.81 12.56
CA THR A 449 -2.13 17.66 14.02
C THR A 449 -1.05 18.55 14.63
N ARG A 450 0.13 18.71 14.00
CA ARG A 450 1.15 19.65 14.49
C ARG A 450 0.70 21.11 14.41
N ARG A 451 0.05 21.51 13.31
CA ARG A 451 -0.50 22.88 13.17
C ARG A 451 -1.59 23.17 14.20
N LEU A 452 -2.49 22.21 14.39
CA LEU A 452 -3.55 22.28 15.39
C LEU A 452 -2.98 22.35 16.82
N ASP A 453 -1.92 21.60 17.10
CA ASP A 453 -1.24 21.64 18.40
C ASP A 453 -0.61 23.02 18.67
N ARG A 454 0.12 23.60 17.68
CA ARG A 454 0.64 24.98 17.76
C ARG A 454 -0.47 26.02 17.95
N ALA A 455 -1.64 25.77 17.38
CA ALA A 455 -2.82 26.61 17.55
C ALA A 455 -3.61 26.33 18.85
N ALA A 456 -3.07 25.52 19.76
CA ALA A 456 -3.66 25.13 21.04
C ALA A 456 -4.99 24.36 20.93
N ALA A 457 -5.24 23.67 19.82
CA ALA A 457 -6.42 22.81 19.66
C ALA A 457 -6.33 21.53 20.50
N ARG A 458 -5.12 21.12 20.91
CA ARG A 458 -4.83 19.89 21.67
C ARG A 458 -5.37 18.62 20.97
N PRO A 459 -4.84 18.30 19.78
CA PRO A 459 -5.22 17.08 19.09
C PRO A 459 -4.75 15.84 19.87
N LEU A 460 -5.61 14.83 19.95
CA LEU A 460 -5.35 13.57 20.62
C LEU A 460 -4.94 12.46 19.63
N GLY A 461 -5.38 12.56 18.38
CA GLY A 461 -5.04 11.60 17.35
C GLY A 461 -5.77 11.87 16.04
N PHE A 462 -5.47 11.04 15.04
CA PHE A 462 -6.12 11.07 13.74
C PHE A 462 -6.25 9.66 13.15
N VAL A 463 -7.19 9.49 12.23
CA VAL A 463 -7.32 8.31 11.37
C VAL A 463 -7.48 8.72 9.92
N ALA A 464 -6.94 7.92 9.02
CA ALA A 464 -6.96 8.16 7.58
C ALA A 464 -7.43 6.91 6.83
N THR A 465 -8.34 7.14 5.89
CA THR A 465 -8.88 6.17 4.92
C THR A 465 -8.53 6.61 3.50
N ASP A 466 -8.95 5.88 2.47
CA ASP A 466 -8.78 6.34 1.09
C ASP A 466 -9.62 7.59 0.75
N TYR A 467 -10.67 7.86 1.51
CA TYR A 467 -11.70 8.84 1.18
C TYR A 467 -11.65 10.07 2.10
N ALA A 468 -11.33 9.86 3.37
CA ALA A 468 -11.42 10.88 4.41
C ALA A 468 -10.28 10.81 5.43
N LEU A 469 -10.13 11.92 6.15
CA LEU A 469 -9.24 12.10 7.30
C LEU A 469 -10.06 12.64 8.47
N ALA A 470 -9.92 12.04 9.65
CA ALA A 470 -10.55 12.53 10.88
C ALA A 470 -9.48 12.83 11.94
N ILE A 471 -9.61 13.98 12.60
CA ILE A 471 -8.77 14.42 13.72
C ILE A 471 -9.71 14.69 14.90
N TRP A 472 -9.34 14.27 16.10
CA TRP A 472 -10.09 14.59 17.32
C TRP A 472 -9.21 15.31 18.33
N SER A 473 -9.82 16.25 19.04
CA SER A 473 -9.14 17.16 19.95
C SER A 473 -9.98 17.46 21.19
N LEU A 474 -9.32 18.02 22.21
CA LEU A 474 -10.01 18.51 23.41
C LEU A 474 -10.66 19.88 23.20
N ALA A 475 -10.05 20.76 22.40
CA ALA A 475 -10.62 22.08 22.12
C ALA A 475 -11.68 22.02 21.02
N ASP A 476 -12.67 22.91 21.09
CA ASP A 476 -13.70 23.08 20.07
C ASP A 476 -13.14 23.73 18.79
N MET A 477 -12.64 22.89 17.89
CA MET A 477 -12.13 23.31 16.57
C MET A 477 -13.17 24.08 15.77
N GLY A 478 -14.45 23.75 15.92
CA GLY A 478 -15.54 24.43 15.27
C GLY A 478 -15.67 25.90 15.68
N ARG A 479 -15.54 26.18 16.99
CA ARG A 479 -15.43 27.55 17.52
C ARG A 479 -14.13 28.23 17.07
N MET A 480 -13.01 27.52 17.07
CA MET A 480 -11.70 28.05 16.65
C MET A 480 -11.71 28.54 15.20
N PHE A 481 -12.28 27.76 14.26
CA PHE A 481 -12.35 28.12 12.85
C PHE A 481 -13.32 29.28 12.58
N ARG A 482 -14.44 29.36 13.31
CA ARG A 482 -15.31 30.56 13.28
C ARG A 482 -14.57 31.82 13.74
N ALA A 483 -13.72 31.69 14.74
CA ALA A 483 -12.86 32.78 15.22
C ALA A 483 -11.64 33.03 14.32
N LYS A 484 -11.44 32.23 13.26
CA LYS A 484 -10.27 32.25 12.37
C LYS A 484 -8.95 32.13 13.12
N LYS A 485 -8.88 31.25 14.13
CA LYS A 485 -7.68 30.99 14.95
C LYS A 485 -7.43 29.48 15.12
N PRO A 486 -6.78 28.80 14.16
CA PRO A 486 -6.30 29.33 12.89
C PRO A 486 -7.45 29.45 11.88
N SER A 487 -7.25 30.19 10.78
CA SER A 487 -8.15 30.08 9.65
C SER A 487 -7.93 28.73 8.94
N LEU A 488 -8.95 28.23 8.24
CA LEU A 488 -8.82 26.99 7.48
C LEU A 488 -7.86 27.11 6.30
N GLY A 489 -7.75 28.30 5.70
CA GLY A 489 -6.76 28.58 4.66
C GLY A 489 -5.34 28.41 5.16
N GLU A 490 -5.00 29.01 6.31
CA GLU A 490 -3.68 28.83 6.94
C GLU A 490 -3.44 27.39 7.39
N LEU A 491 -4.48 26.73 7.90
CA LEU A 491 -4.35 25.34 8.37
C LEU A 491 -4.00 24.37 7.22
N PHE A 492 -4.56 24.60 6.02
CA PHE A 492 -4.38 23.79 4.82
C PHE A 492 -3.45 24.45 3.78
N ASP A 493 -2.64 25.43 4.19
CA ASP A 493 -1.72 26.08 3.26
C ASP A 493 -0.62 25.10 2.81
N GLN A 494 -0.21 25.21 1.54
CA GLN A 494 0.75 24.32 0.91
C GLN A 494 2.16 24.45 1.52
N ASP A 495 2.46 25.54 2.23
CA ASP A 495 3.71 25.74 2.96
C ASP A 495 4.03 24.62 3.98
N MET A 496 3.04 23.81 4.37
CA MET A 496 3.25 22.62 5.23
C MET A 496 4.18 21.57 4.60
N LEU A 497 4.30 21.57 3.27
CA LEU A 497 5.17 20.65 2.55
C LEU A 497 6.64 21.08 2.55
N GLY A 498 6.94 22.30 3.01
CA GLY A 498 8.29 22.77 3.24
C GLY A 498 8.78 22.40 4.64
N ASP A 499 9.02 23.42 5.47
CA ASP A 499 9.69 23.27 6.77
C ASP A 499 8.94 22.34 7.75
N ASP A 500 7.61 22.31 7.72
CA ASP A 500 6.82 21.44 8.61
C ASP A 500 7.03 19.96 8.30
N LEU A 501 7.07 19.60 7.01
CA LEU A 501 7.34 18.25 6.54
C LEU A 501 8.79 17.84 6.85
N GLU A 502 9.76 18.71 6.56
CA GLU A 502 11.18 18.44 6.85
C GLU A 502 11.44 18.28 8.36
N ALA A 503 10.89 19.18 9.18
CA ALA A 503 11.02 19.09 10.64
C ALA A 503 10.38 17.81 11.18
N TRP A 504 9.25 17.37 10.61
CA TRP A 504 8.62 16.12 10.98
C TRP A 504 9.44 14.90 10.52
N LEU A 505 9.88 14.87 9.27
CA LEU A 505 10.71 13.81 8.70
C LEU A 505 11.98 13.59 9.54
N ALA A 506 12.65 14.68 9.93
CA ALA A 506 13.87 14.65 10.74
C ALA A 506 13.68 14.03 12.14
N GLY A 507 12.48 14.14 12.71
CA GLY A 507 12.13 13.53 14.00
C GLY A 507 11.47 12.15 13.89
N SER A 508 11.05 11.75 12.69
CA SER A 508 10.31 10.51 12.46
C SER A 508 11.23 9.28 12.33
N TRP A 509 10.72 8.12 12.75
CA TRP A 509 11.36 6.82 12.47
C TRP A 509 11.31 6.47 10.97
N LEU A 510 10.55 7.21 10.16
CA LEU A 510 10.33 6.95 8.74
C LEU A 510 11.62 7.05 7.92
N LEU A 511 12.42 8.10 8.14
CA LEU A 511 13.68 8.29 7.42
C LEU A 511 14.68 7.19 7.76
N LYS A 512 14.74 6.71 9.01
CA LYS A 512 15.61 5.58 9.39
C LYS A 512 15.18 4.29 8.69
N ARG A 513 13.87 4.01 8.64
CA ARG A 513 13.31 2.86 7.91
C ARG A 513 13.62 2.94 6.40
N THR A 514 13.47 4.10 5.80
CA THR A 514 13.73 4.33 4.37
C THR A 514 15.23 4.26 4.09
N PHE A 515 16.06 4.81 4.97
CA PHE A 515 17.50 4.73 4.85
C PHE A 515 18.00 3.30 4.90
N ARG A 516 17.40 2.47 5.77
CA ARG A 516 17.69 1.03 5.79
C ARG A 516 17.47 0.40 4.42
N ASN A 517 16.42 0.82 3.71
CA ASN A 517 16.12 0.32 2.38
C ASN A 517 17.20 0.73 1.36
N CYS A 518 17.49 2.04 1.27
CA CYS A 518 18.52 2.56 0.38
C CYS A 518 19.91 1.98 0.71
N ALA A 519 20.22 1.75 1.99
CA ALA A 519 21.49 1.15 2.43
C ALA A 519 21.64 -0.32 1.99
N LEU A 520 20.54 -1.08 1.97
CA LEU A 520 20.54 -2.46 1.46
C LEU A 520 20.68 -2.49 -0.07
N ILE A 521 19.88 -1.68 -0.79
CA ILE A 521 19.91 -1.62 -2.25
C ILE A 521 21.29 -1.15 -2.73
N SER A 522 21.81 -0.05 -2.20
CA SER A 522 23.12 0.47 -2.58
C SER A 522 24.32 -0.40 -2.17
N GLY A 523 24.08 -1.50 -1.44
CA GLY A 523 25.10 -2.39 -0.92
C GLY A 523 25.99 -1.75 0.15
N LEU A 524 25.55 -0.66 0.79
CA LEU A 524 26.23 -0.10 1.96
C LEU A 524 26.15 -1.05 3.15
N ILE A 525 25.01 -1.74 3.28
CA ILE A 525 24.80 -2.80 4.26
C ILE A 525 24.43 -4.09 3.54
N GLU A 526 25.11 -5.15 3.95
CA GLU A 526 24.94 -6.48 3.40
C GLU A 526 24.13 -7.33 4.38
N LYS A 527 23.09 -7.99 3.87
CA LYS A 527 22.23 -8.90 4.65
C LYS A 527 22.78 -10.32 4.63
N ARG A 528 23.20 -10.80 3.46
CA ARG A 528 23.63 -12.18 3.24
C ARG A 528 25.14 -12.26 3.11
N HIS A 529 25.76 -13.16 3.85
CA HIS A 529 27.17 -13.52 3.76
C HIS A 529 27.30 -15.03 3.48
N PRO A 530 28.45 -15.53 3.00
CA PRO A 530 28.66 -16.97 2.84
C PRO A 530 28.38 -17.74 4.14
N GLY A 531 27.33 -18.57 4.13
CA GLY A 531 26.92 -19.40 5.28
C GLY A 531 26.23 -18.66 6.43
N GLN A 532 25.97 -17.35 6.32
CA GLN A 532 25.33 -16.56 7.38
C GLN A 532 24.38 -15.51 6.79
N GLU A 533 23.25 -15.26 7.45
CA GLU A 533 22.33 -14.17 7.10
C GLU A 533 22.03 -13.34 8.35
N LYS A 534 22.19 -12.01 8.23
CA LYS A 534 21.86 -11.09 9.32
C LYS A 534 20.35 -11.05 9.52
N SER A 535 19.92 -11.06 10.77
CA SER A 535 18.50 -10.88 11.12
C SER A 535 18.04 -9.44 10.83
N GLY A 536 16.72 -9.24 10.70
CA GLY A 536 16.14 -7.90 10.51
C GLY A 536 16.57 -6.91 11.60
N ARG A 537 16.67 -7.39 12.85
CA ARG A 537 17.16 -6.62 13.99
C ARG A 537 18.62 -6.20 13.82
N GLN A 538 19.51 -7.11 13.43
CA GLN A 538 20.95 -6.81 13.23
C GLN A 538 21.16 -5.80 12.10
N VAL A 539 20.39 -5.92 11.02
CA VAL A 539 20.40 -4.96 9.91
C VAL A 539 19.95 -3.58 10.42
N THR A 540 18.84 -3.51 11.15
CA THR A 540 18.27 -2.24 11.65
C THR A 540 19.24 -1.50 12.58
N VAL A 541 19.86 -2.21 13.55
CA VAL A 541 20.85 -1.60 14.45
C VAL A 541 22.04 -1.02 13.67
N SER A 542 22.51 -1.72 12.64
CA SER A 542 23.63 -1.26 11.82
C SER A 542 23.27 -0.03 10.99
N THR A 543 22.06 -0.02 10.40
CA THR A 543 21.61 1.09 9.55
C THR A 543 21.30 2.34 10.35
N ASP A 544 20.73 2.22 11.55
CA ASP A 544 20.42 3.35 12.40
C ASP A 544 21.69 4.09 12.84
N LEU A 545 22.73 3.35 13.22
CA LEU A 545 24.03 3.91 13.59
C LEU A 545 24.64 4.69 12.42
N ILE A 546 24.63 4.12 11.21
CA ILE A 546 25.21 4.77 10.03
C ILE A 546 24.38 6.00 9.64
N TYR A 547 23.06 5.91 9.69
CA TYR A 547 22.19 7.05 9.45
C TYR A 547 22.53 8.23 10.38
N ASP A 548 22.67 7.97 11.69
CA ASP A 548 22.97 9.00 12.68
C ASP A 548 24.36 9.62 12.46
N VAL A 549 25.35 8.81 12.07
CA VAL A 549 26.70 9.28 11.69
C VAL A 549 26.65 10.17 10.44
N LEU A 550 26.02 9.70 9.36
CA LEU A 550 25.92 10.46 8.11
C LEU A 550 25.16 11.76 8.31
N ARG A 551 24.04 11.74 9.03
CA ARG A 551 23.25 12.93 9.33
C ARG A 551 24.07 13.98 10.09
N SER A 552 24.96 13.55 10.98
CA SER A 552 25.76 14.44 11.83
C SER A 552 27.02 14.96 11.14
N HIS A 553 27.63 14.16 10.25
CA HIS A 553 28.96 14.44 9.69
C HIS A 553 28.98 14.70 8.17
N GLU A 554 27.95 14.29 7.43
CA GLU A 554 27.83 14.42 5.97
C GLU A 554 26.34 14.54 5.57
N PRO A 555 25.63 15.61 5.97
CA PRO A 555 24.18 15.73 5.81
C PRO A 555 23.70 15.79 4.34
N ASP A 556 24.63 16.10 3.43
CA ASP A 556 24.44 16.12 1.99
C ASP A 556 24.73 14.76 1.33
N HIS A 557 25.14 13.72 2.07
CA HIS A 557 25.49 12.39 1.56
C HIS A 557 24.46 11.80 0.57
N ILE A 558 24.92 11.17 -0.51
CA ILE A 558 24.07 10.63 -1.60
C ILE A 558 22.94 9.73 -1.10
N LEU A 559 23.21 8.82 -0.16
CA LEU A 559 22.15 7.97 0.39
C LEU A 559 21.12 8.72 1.25
N LEU A 560 21.47 9.84 1.89
CA LEU A 560 20.47 10.67 2.57
C LEU A 560 19.58 11.38 1.54
N GLN A 561 20.14 11.80 0.40
CA GLN A 561 19.36 12.33 -0.72
C GLN A 561 18.43 11.26 -1.31
N ALA A 562 18.94 10.06 -1.56
CA ALA A 562 18.14 8.91 -2.01
C ALA A 562 17.01 8.59 -1.03
N THR A 563 17.33 8.58 0.28
CA THR A 563 16.35 8.33 1.35
C THR A 563 15.23 9.36 1.36
N ARG A 564 15.53 10.65 1.19
CA ARG A 564 14.50 11.69 1.13
C ARG A 564 13.60 11.52 -0.09
N ALA A 565 14.18 11.25 -1.26
CA ALA A 565 13.43 11.02 -2.49
C ALA A 565 12.52 9.78 -2.41
N ASP A 566 13.02 8.67 -1.86
CA ASP A 566 12.25 7.43 -1.67
C ASP A 566 11.16 7.60 -0.60
N ALA A 567 11.44 8.32 0.50
CA ALA A 567 10.44 8.60 1.53
C ALA A 567 9.29 9.45 0.99
N ALA A 568 9.59 10.46 0.17
CA ALA A 568 8.62 11.39 -0.40
C ALA A 568 7.72 10.78 -1.49
N THR A 569 8.11 9.64 -2.06
CA THR A 569 7.37 8.95 -3.13
C THR A 569 6.74 7.65 -2.67
N GLY A 570 7.43 6.87 -1.83
CA GLY A 570 7.00 5.54 -1.42
C GLY A 570 6.14 5.51 -0.16
N LEU A 571 6.59 6.18 0.91
CA LEU A 571 5.94 6.12 2.22
C LEU A 571 5.03 7.33 2.49
N LEU A 572 5.34 8.44 1.84
CA LEU A 572 4.54 9.65 1.81
C LEU A 572 4.15 9.84 0.36
N ASP A 573 2.88 10.19 0.12
CA ASP A 573 2.44 10.56 -1.23
C ASP A 573 2.46 12.09 -1.33
N VAL A 574 3.67 12.67 -1.28
CA VAL A 574 3.85 14.13 -1.18
C VAL A 574 3.38 14.83 -2.46
N SER A 575 3.62 14.22 -3.62
CA SER A 575 3.17 14.76 -4.91
C SER A 575 1.65 14.89 -4.94
N ARG A 576 0.94 13.81 -4.58
CA ARG A 576 -0.52 13.82 -4.58
C ARG A 576 -1.09 14.75 -3.51
N LEU A 577 -0.44 14.83 -2.35
CA LEU A 577 -0.80 15.81 -1.32
C LEU A 577 -0.61 17.25 -1.84
N ALA A 578 0.47 17.55 -2.55
CA ALA A 578 0.70 18.87 -3.15
C ALA A 578 -0.37 19.23 -4.19
N GLU A 579 -0.69 18.29 -5.08
CA GLU A 579 -1.77 18.45 -6.07
C GLU A 579 -3.12 18.72 -5.39
N MET A 580 -3.40 18.00 -4.30
CA MET A 580 -4.61 18.21 -3.51
C MET A 580 -4.66 19.60 -2.88
N LEU A 581 -3.59 20.01 -2.18
CA LEU A 581 -3.51 21.33 -1.54
C LEU A 581 -3.66 22.46 -2.57
N SER A 582 -3.07 22.30 -3.75
CA SER A 582 -3.25 23.21 -4.88
C SER A 582 -4.70 23.24 -5.37
N ARG A 583 -5.35 22.08 -5.55
CA ARG A 583 -6.75 21.96 -5.98
C ARG A 583 -7.71 22.70 -5.05
N ILE A 584 -7.50 22.56 -3.74
CA ILE A 584 -8.44 23.08 -2.73
C ILE A 584 -8.18 24.54 -2.34
N GLN A 585 -7.15 25.18 -2.90
CA GLN A 585 -6.76 26.54 -2.55
C GLN A 585 -7.94 27.51 -2.78
N GLY A 586 -8.43 28.13 -1.71
CA GLY A 586 -9.61 29.01 -1.74
C GLY A 586 -10.96 28.29 -1.91
N ARG A 587 -10.98 26.95 -1.88
CA ARG A 587 -12.16 26.09 -2.12
C ARG A 587 -12.47 25.17 -0.93
N ILE A 588 -12.19 25.63 0.28
CA ILE A 588 -12.51 24.90 1.51
C ILE A 588 -13.92 25.28 1.97
N VAL A 589 -14.80 24.28 2.05
CA VAL A 589 -16.17 24.43 2.57
C VAL A 589 -16.22 23.88 3.98
N HIS A 590 -16.50 24.74 4.96
CA HIS A 590 -16.62 24.34 6.36
C HIS A 590 -18.08 24.25 6.82
N LYS A 591 -18.42 23.16 7.49
CA LYS A 591 -19.70 22.98 8.19
C LYS A 591 -19.45 22.68 9.66
N ASN A 592 -19.91 23.59 10.51
CA ASN A 592 -19.98 23.37 11.95
C ASN A 592 -21.32 22.73 12.29
N LEU A 593 -21.30 21.46 12.68
CA LEU A 593 -22.48 20.66 12.93
C LEU A 593 -22.66 20.43 14.44
N GLU A 594 -23.91 20.31 14.87
CA GLU A 594 -24.24 19.98 16.27
C GLU A 594 -24.01 18.50 16.59
N GLN A 595 -24.05 17.65 15.57
CA GLN A 595 -23.88 16.20 15.66
C GLN A 595 -23.17 15.65 14.42
N ILE A 596 -22.81 14.36 14.47
CA ILE A 596 -22.19 13.65 13.37
C ILE A 596 -23.06 13.66 12.09
N SER A 597 -22.42 13.76 10.92
CA SER A 597 -23.07 13.66 9.61
C SER A 597 -23.11 12.21 9.08
N PRO A 598 -24.04 11.86 8.17
CA PRO A 598 -24.04 10.56 7.52
C PRO A 598 -22.71 10.22 6.82
N LEU A 599 -22.05 11.20 6.19
CA LEU A 599 -20.79 10.98 5.47
C LEU A 599 -19.59 10.73 6.42
N ALA A 600 -19.66 11.20 7.67
CA ALA A 600 -18.64 11.00 8.69
C ALA A 600 -18.67 9.60 9.34
N VAL A 601 -19.82 8.92 9.31
CA VAL A 601 -19.99 7.59 9.96
C VAL A 601 -18.89 6.59 9.56
N PRO A 602 -18.56 6.40 8.26
CA PRO A 602 -17.57 5.39 7.86
C PRO A 602 -16.19 5.57 8.50
N ILE A 603 -15.68 6.81 8.59
CA ILE A 603 -14.35 7.07 9.15
C ILE A 603 -14.36 7.03 10.67
N MET A 604 -15.46 7.41 11.30
CA MET A 604 -15.61 7.34 12.76
C MET A 604 -15.57 5.90 13.26
N LEU A 605 -16.10 4.94 12.49
CA LEU A 605 -16.01 3.51 12.77
C LEU A 605 -14.59 2.93 12.69
N GLU A 606 -13.62 3.66 12.13
CA GLU A 606 -12.22 3.23 12.03
C GLU A 606 -11.35 3.70 13.22
N ILE A 607 -11.77 4.75 13.95
CA ILE A 607 -11.01 5.35 15.07
C ILE A 607 -10.71 4.32 16.19
N GLY A 608 -11.57 3.32 16.37
CA GLY A 608 -11.41 2.26 17.38
C GLY A 608 -10.64 1.01 16.96
N LYS A 609 -10.23 0.89 15.68
CA LYS A 609 -9.61 -0.32 15.13
C LYS A 609 -8.10 -0.24 14.99
N MET A 610 -7.50 0.93 15.20
CA MET A 610 -6.05 1.13 15.09
C MET A 610 -5.45 1.33 16.49
N PRO A 611 -4.43 0.56 16.89
CA PRO A 611 -3.74 0.82 18.15
C PRO A 611 -3.05 2.19 18.07
N VAL A 612 -3.43 3.10 18.96
CA VAL A 612 -2.72 4.37 19.16
C VAL A 612 -1.65 4.10 20.21
N HIS A 613 -0.37 4.24 19.84
CA HIS A 613 0.72 4.16 20.82
C HIS A 613 0.79 5.48 21.60
N GLY A 614 0.26 5.47 22.82
CA GLY A 614 0.34 6.57 23.79
C GLY A 614 -0.08 6.09 25.18
N GLU A 615 0.41 6.76 26.24
CA GLU A 615 0.17 6.38 27.65
C GLU A 615 -1.27 6.61 28.14
N ALA A 616 -2.19 7.05 27.28
CA ALA A 616 -3.60 7.28 27.63
C ALA A 616 -4.53 7.04 26.43
N ASP A 617 -5.15 5.86 26.36
CA ASP A 617 -6.57 5.68 26.02
C ASP A 617 -6.91 4.18 25.94
N ASP A 618 -7.72 3.70 26.90
CA ASP A 618 -8.43 2.43 26.78
C ASP A 618 -9.52 2.57 25.70
N THR A 619 -9.37 1.83 24.60
CA THR A 619 -10.37 1.48 23.57
C THR A 619 -11.46 2.51 23.24
N LEU A 620 -11.21 3.30 22.19
CA LEU A 620 -12.20 4.06 21.41
C LEU A 620 -13.14 3.14 20.59
N LEU A 621 -13.70 2.09 21.18
CA LEU A 621 -14.68 1.24 20.48
C LEU A 621 -16.02 1.99 20.42
N MET A 622 -16.35 2.49 19.23
CA MET A 622 -17.62 3.16 18.98
C MET A 622 -18.67 2.13 18.58
N ASP A 623 -19.84 2.17 19.23
CA ASP A 623 -20.99 1.38 18.81
C ASP A 623 -21.48 1.87 17.44
N ALA A 624 -21.47 0.97 16.46
CA ALA A 624 -21.84 1.27 15.10
C ALA A 624 -23.33 1.61 14.96
N ALA A 625 -24.20 0.96 15.74
CA ALA A 625 -25.64 1.22 15.68
C ALA A 625 -25.95 2.65 16.15
N THR A 626 -25.42 3.04 17.31
CA THR A 626 -25.60 4.38 17.88
C THR A 626 -25.04 5.48 16.99
N LEU A 627 -23.86 5.26 16.38
CA LEU A 627 -23.27 6.20 15.41
C LEU A 627 -24.19 6.45 14.21
N VAL A 628 -24.79 5.38 13.68
CA VAL A 628 -25.68 5.46 12.52
C VAL A 628 -26.98 6.17 12.89
N GLU A 629 -27.60 5.81 14.02
CA GLU A 629 -28.84 6.45 14.49
C GLU A 629 -28.68 7.96 14.70
N GLU A 630 -27.60 8.37 15.39
CA GLU A 630 -27.28 9.79 15.60
C GLU A 630 -27.12 10.55 14.27
N ALA A 631 -26.40 9.95 13.30
CA ALA A 631 -26.13 10.58 12.02
C ALA A 631 -27.39 10.71 11.14
N MET A 632 -28.26 9.69 11.17
CA MET A 632 -29.47 9.62 10.35
C MET A 632 -30.63 10.41 10.97
N GLY A 633 -30.62 10.63 12.30
CA GLY A 633 -31.65 11.40 12.99
C GLY A 633 -32.99 10.67 13.13
N THR A 634 -32.99 9.33 13.03
CA THR A 634 -34.13 8.48 13.40
C THR A 634 -34.21 8.41 14.92
N LYS A 635 -35.07 9.25 15.52
CA LYS A 635 -35.57 9.09 16.89
C LYS A 635 -36.92 8.40 16.89
#